data_AF-A0A356PG24-F1
#
_entry.id   AF-A0A356PG24-F1
#
_cell.length_a   1.000
_cell.length_b   1.000
_cell.length_c   1.000
_cell.angle_alpha   90.00
_cell.angle_beta   90.00
_cell.angle_gamma   90.00
#
_symmetry.space_group_name_H-M   'P 1'
#
loop_
_entity.id
_entity.type
_entity.pdbx_description
1 polymer ?
#
loop_
_entity_poly.entity_id
_entity_poly.type
_entity_poly.pdbx_seq_one_letter_code
_entity_poly.pdbx_strand_id
1 'polypeptide(L)'
;ILVKFHPTANNNIVELLEAEGAEAVVPDLTDFLLYGAYDNRVKYQKLSGSLWGMVSGYLSINRIESYRKEMKRALGASKRFHAPKPIEEIAKYAEKHLSLA
;
A
#
# COMPACT_ATOMS: atom_id res chain seq x y z
N ILE A 1 2.07 -13.14 -3.90
CA ILE A 1 2.38 -13.82 -2.62
C ILE A 1 3.53 -14.81 -2.78
N LEU A 2 3.65 -15.55 -3.89
CA LEU A 2 4.79 -16.45 -4.14
C LEU A 2 6.15 -15.70 -4.13
N VAL A 3 6.21 -14.55 -4.81
CA VAL A 3 7.35 -13.60 -4.83
C VAL A 3 7.74 -13.11 -3.42
N LYS A 4 6.86 -13.24 -2.42
CA LYS A 4 7.06 -12.72 -1.06
C LYS A 4 7.85 -13.67 -0.15
N PHE A 5 7.83 -14.98 -0.43
CA PHE A 5 8.37 -16.00 0.49
C PHE A 5 9.23 -17.06 -0.18
N HIS A 6 9.28 -17.09 -1.51
CA HIS A 6 10.14 -18.02 -2.24
C HIS A 6 11.36 -17.25 -2.79
N PRO A 7 12.59 -17.55 -2.34
CA PRO A 7 13.81 -16.84 -2.78
C PRO A 7 13.95 -16.80 -4.30
N THR A 8 13.66 -17.91 -4.98
CA THR A 8 13.72 -17.98 -6.45
C THR A 8 12.63 -17.16 -7.15
N ALA A 9 11.52 -16.84 -6.47
CA ALA A 9 10.45 -16.03 -7.05
C ALA A 9 10.63 -14.52 -6.78
N ASN A 10 11.49 -14.15 -5.82
CA ASN A 10 11.76 -12.75 -5.47
C ASN A 10 12.97 -12.16 -6.20
N ASN A 11 13.67 -12.96 -7.04
CA ASN A 11 14.86 -12.57 -7.80
C ASN A 11 15.95 -11.89 -6.94
N ASN A 12 16.09 -12.28 -5.67
CA ASN A 12 16.99 -11.67 -4.68
C ASN A 12 16.79 -10.15 -4.52
N ILE A 13 15.60 -9.63 -4.83
CA ILE A 13 15.33 -8.19 -4.80
C ILE A 13 15.46 -7.59 -3.40
N VAL A 14 15.18 -8.39 -2.37
CA VAL A 14 15.34 -7.99 -0.96
C VAL A 14 16.80 -7.74 -0.63
N GLU A 15 17.67 -8.71 -0.92
CA GLU A 15 19.11 -8.62 -0.67
C GLU A 15 19.75 -7.46 -1.45
N LEU A 16 19.32 -7.26 -2.70
CA LEU A 16 19.77 -6.14 -3.52
C LEU A 16 19.36 -4.78 -2.91
N LEU A 17 18.10 -4.64 -2.48
CA LEU A 17 17.61 -3.40 -1.87
C LEU A 17 18.31 -3.12 -0.53
N GLU A 18 18.51 -4.14 0.28
CA GLU A 18 19.23 -4.03 1.56
C GLU A 18 20.71 -3.67 1.36
N ALA A 19 21.37 -4.20 0.31
CA ALA A 19 22.74 -3.85 -0.04
C ALA A 19 22.90 -2.38 -0.46
N GLU A 20 21.88 -1.81 -1.12
CA GLU A 20 21.81 -0.38 -1.46
C GLU A 20 21.35 0.51 -0.28
N GLY A 21 21.16 -0.08 0.90
CA GLY A 21 20.80 0.64 2.13
C GLY A 21 19.30 0.91 2.30
N ALA A 22 18.43 0.28 1.49
CA ALA A 22 16.98 0.36 1.65
C ALA A 22 16.46 -0.73 2.61
N GLU A 23 15.41 -0.42 3.36
CA GLU A 23 14.71 -1.40 4.19
C GLU A 23 13.59 -2.07 3.39
N ALA A 24 13.66 -3.39 3.22
CA ALA A 24 12.63 -4.16 2.55
C ALA A 24 11.43 -4.40 3.48
N VAL A 25 10.49 -3.45 3.50
CA VAL A 25 9.28 -3.54 4.32
C VAL A 25 8.18 -4.32 3.60
N VAL A 26 7.65 -5.32 4.27
CA VAL A 26 6.54 -6.13 3.78
C VAL A 26 5.20 -5.45 4.10
N PRO A 27 4.34 -5.15 3.10
CA PRO A 27 3.00 -4.61 3.36
C PRO A 27 2.14 -5.62 4.10
N ASP A 28 1.33 -5.12 5.04
CA ASP A 28 0.36 -5.92 5.79
C ASP A 28 -0.86 -6.32 4.94
N LEU A 29 -1.70 -7.23 5.45
CA LEU A 29 -2.90 -7.69 4.74
C LEU A 29 -3.91 -6.56 4.49
N THR A 30 -4.00 -5.60 5.42
CA THR A 30 -4.93 -4.48 5.30
C THR A 30 -4.46 -3.52 4.22
N ASP A 31 -3.16 -3.27 4.11
CA ASP A 31 -2.55 -2.48 3.06
C ASP A 31 -2.76 -3.10 1.68
N PHE A 32 -2.78 -4.44 1.58
CA PHE A 32 -3.16 -5.13 0.34
C PHE A 32 -4.63 -4.85 -0.06
N LEU A 33 -5.55 -4.88 0.90
CA LEU A 33 -6.96 -4.53 0.65
C LEU A 33 -7.09 -3.06 0.24
N LEU A 34 -6.37 -2.17 0.92
CA LEU A 34 -6.34 -0.73 0.59
C LEU A 34 -5.76 -0.48 -0.80
N TYR A 35 -4.69 -1.19 -1.18
CA TYR A 35 -4.14 -1.15 -2.54
C TYR A 35 -5.19 -1.54 -3.58
N GLY A 36 -5.87 -2.67 -3.39
CA GLY A 36 -6.93 -3.10 -4.32
C GLY A 36 -8.08 -2.11 -4.41
N ALA A 37 -8.48 -1.50 -3.29
CA ALA A 37 -9.51 -0.47 -3.27
C ALA A 37 -9.06 0.83 -3.95
N TYR A 38 -7.79 1.22 -3.77
CA TYR A 38 -7.20 2.41 -4.39
C TYR A 38 -7.01 2.24 -5.90
N ASP A 39 -6.67 1.03 -6.34
CA ASP A 39 -6.52 0.68 -7.75
C ASP A 39 -7.80 0.92 -8.57
N ASN A 40 -8.99 0.81 -7.95
CA ASN A 40 -10.25 1.17 -8.62
C ASN A 40 -10.29 2.65 -9.05
N ARG A 41 -9.66 3.55 -8.30
CA ARG A 41 -9.54 4.96 -8.67
C ARG A 41 -8.61 5.14 -9.86
N VAL A 42 -7.47 4.47 -9.84
CA VAL A 42 -6.51 4.47 -10.94
C VAL A 42 -7.16 3.94 -12.22
N LYS A 43 -7.84 2.80 -12.12
CA LYS A 43 -8.57 2.18 -13.24
C LYS A 43 -9.62 3.11 -13.84
N TYR A 44 -10.35 3.87 -13.03
CA TYR A 44 -11.33 4.82 -13.54
C TYR A 44 -10.67 6.05 -14.21
N GLN A 45 -9.56 6.55 -13.67
CA GLN A 45 -8.91 7.78 -14.16
C GLN A 45 -8.03 7.55 -15.39
N LYS A 46 -7.35 6.39 -15.47
CA LYS A 46 -6.32 6.11 -16.48
C LYS A 46 -6.66 4.96 -17.41
N LEU A 47 -7.63 4.12 -17.04
CA LEU A 47 -8.06 2.94 -17.80
C LEU A 47 -9.58 3.00 -18.02
N SER A 48 -10.19 1.94 -18.53
CA SER A 48 -11.65 1.85 -18.76
C SER A 48 -12.42 1.36 -17.53
N GLY A 49 -12.02 1.79 -16.32
CA GLY A 49 -12.71 1.46 -15.08
C GLY A 49 -14.08 2.14 -14.97
N SER A 50 -14.97 1.58 -14.14
CA SER A 50 -16.30 2.14 -13.91
C SER A 50 -16.32 3.17 -12.77
N LEU A 51 -17.21 4.17 -12.87
CA LEU A 51 -17.42 5.16 -11.81
C LEU A 51 -17.85 4.49 -10.48
N TRP A 52 -18.72 3.48 -10.55
CA TRP A 52 -19.15 2.72 -9.38
C TRP A 52 -18.01 1.93 -8.73
N GLY A 53 -17.06 1.43 -9.52
CA GLY A 53 -15.82 0.82 -9.01
C GLY A 53 -14.99 1.84 -8.21
N MET A 54 -14.78 3.04 -8.75
CA MET A 54 -14.08 4.11 -8.03
C MET A 54 -14.79 4.48 -6.73
N VAL A 55 -16.11 4.69 -6.77
CA VAL A 55 -16.90 5.09 -5.59
C VAL A 55 -16.85 4.02 -4.50
N SER A 56 -17.04 2.74 -4.86
CA SER A 56 -16.95 1.64 -3.90
C SER A 56 -15.55 1.52 -3.29
N GLY A 57 -14.49 1.65 -4.10
CA GLY A 57 -13.10 1.68 -3.62
C GLY A 57 -12.85 2.80 -2.61
N TYR A 58 -13.31 4.02 -2.92
CA TYR A 58 -13.20 5.16 -2.00
C TYR A 58 -13.94 4.92 -0.67
N LEU A 59 -15.15 4.35 -0.71
CA LEU A 59 -15.89 4.00 0.50
C LEU A 59 -15.19 2.92 1.33
N SER A 60 -14.62 1.90 0.68
CA SER A 60 -13.84 0.85 1.35
C SER A 60 -12.60 1.42 2.05
N ILE A 61 -11.84 2.30 1.39
CA ILE A 61 -10.66 2.96 1.98
C ILE A 61 -11.07 3.73 3.24
N ASN A 62 -12.10 4.58 3.13
CA ASN A 62 -12.57 5.38 4.27
C ASN A 62 -13.04 4.51 5.43
N ARG A 63 -13.73 3.40 5.14
CA ARG A 63 -14.19 2.48 6.18
C ARG A 63 -13.02 1.82 6.91
N ILE A 64 -12.03 1.33 6.17
CA ILE A 64 -10.84 0.67 6.73
C ILE A 64 -10.00 1.66 7.53
N GLU A 65 -9.71 2.85 6.99
CA GLU A 65 -8.93 3.88 7.69
C GLU A 65 -9.64 4.37 8.97
N SER A 66 -10.98 4.48 8.94
CA SER A 66 -11.77 4.79 10.14
C SER A 66 -11.58 3.75 11.24
N TYR A 67 -11.59 2.46 10.91
CA TYR A 67 -11.28 1.39 11.86
C TYR A 67 -9.83 1.45 12.38
N ARG A 68 -8.86 1.79 11.52
CA ARG A 68 -7.44 1.91 11.90
C ARG A 68 -7.12 3.18 12.70
N LYS A 69 -8.02 4.16 12.77
CA LYS A 69 -7.76 5.48 13.35
C LYS A 69 -7.19 5.41 14.77
N GLU A 70 -7.84 4.66 15.67
CA GLU A 70 -7.43 4.55 17.06
C GLU A 70 -6.08 3.82 17.20
N MET A 71 -5.87 2.77 16.40
CA MET A 71 -4.59 2.06 16.31
C MET A 71 -3.47 2.99 15.83
N LYS A 72 -3.70 3.77 14.77
CA LYS A 72 -2.71 4.74 14.25
C LYS A 72 -2.37 5.80 15.29
N ARG A 73 -3.36 6.26 16.07
CA ARG A 73 -3.12 7.20 17.17
C ARG A 73 -2.23 6.59 18.25
N ALA A 74 -2.52 5.36 18.68
CA ALA A 74 -1.72 4.68 19.70
C ALA A 74 -0.29 4.37 19.22
N LEU A 75 -0.14 3.90 17.98
CA LEU A 75 1.17 3.63 17.38
C LEU A 75 1.97 4.92 17.15
N GLY A 76 1.33 6.03 16.79
CA GLY A 76 2.00 7.33 16.64
C GLY A 76 2.59 7.88 17.93
N ALA A 77 2.04 7.49 19.09
CA ALA A 77 2.61 7.83 20.41
C ALA A 77 3.68 6.83 20.89
N SER A 78 3.88 5.72 20.16
CA SER A 78 4.86 4.71 20.50
C SER A 78 6.28 5.17 20.16
N LYS A 79 7.24 4.81 21.01
CA LYS A 79 8.68 4.96 20.73
C LYS A 79 9.29 3.73 20.03
N ARG A 80 8.55 2.62 19.97
CA ARG A 80 9.03 1.33 19.46
C ARG A 80 8.41 0.92 18.13
N PHE A 81 7.25 1.47 17.79
CA PHE A 81 6.46 1.06 16.63
C PHE A 81 6.04 2.29 15.82
N HIS A 82 5.80 2.07 14.53
CA HIS A 82 5.38 3.13 13.61
C HIS A 82 3.94 2.88 13.19
N ALA A 83 3.15 3.95 13.08
CA ALA A 83 1.81 3.87 12.54
C ALA A 83 1.86 3.63 11.02
N PRO A 84 0.98 2.80 10.45
CA PRO A 84 0.91 2.62 9.00
C PRO A 84 0.51 3.92 8.31
N LYS A 85 1.09 4.17 7.14
CA LYS A 85 0.79 5.34 6.31
C LYS A 85 -0.54 5.17 5.57
N PRO A 86 -1.29 6.25 5.30
CA PRO A 86 -2.43 6.19 4.38
C PRO A 86 -2.01 5.71 2.98
N ILE A 87 -2.88 4.99 2.29
CA ILE A 87 -2.60 4.46 0.95
C ILE A 87 -2.30 5.57 -0.07
N GLU A 88 -2.89 6.74 0.10
CA GLU A 88 -2.62 7.92 -0.73
C GLU A 88 -1.17 8.41 -0.60
N GLU A 89 -0.60 8.34 0.60
CA GLU A 89 0.78 8.74 0.85
C GLU A 89 1.75 7.75 0.20
N ILE A 90 1.45 6.45 0.30
CA ILE A 90 2.21 5.38 -0.35
C ILE A 90 2.17 5.56 -1.88
N ALA A 91 0.99 5.83 -2.44
CA ALA A 91 0.84 6.06 -3.87
C ALA A 91 1.64 7.28 -4.34
N LYS A 92 1.66 8.36 -3.56
CA LYS A 92 2.47 9.57 -3.86
C LYS A 92 3.98 9.28 -3.85
N TYR A 93 4.45 8.38 -2.98
CA TYR A 93 5.85 7.96 -3.00
C TYR A 93 6.16 7.14 -4.25
N ALA A 94 5.27 6.20 -4.61
CA ALA A 94 5.44 5.37 -5.80
C ALA A 94 5.43 6.19 -7.10
N GLU A 95 4.58 7.22 -7.21
CA GLU A 95 4.46 8.07 -8.41
C GLU A 95 5.78 8.72 -8.84
N LYS A 96 6.73 8.91 -7.93
CA LYS A 96 8.07 9.44 -8.24
C LYS A 96 8.96 8.46 -9.00
N HIS A 97 8.69 7.17 -8.89
CA HIS A 97 9.54 6.10 -9.40
C HIS A 97 8.87 5.29 -10.50
N LEU A 98 7.54 5.24 -10.52
CA LEU A 98 6.77 4.51 -11.51
C LEU A 98 5.45 5.20 -11.83
N SER A 99 5.03 5.07 -13.08
CA SER A 99 3.68 5.47 -13.46
C SER A 99 2.68 4.55 -12.77
N LEU A 100 1.73 5.15 -12.06
CA LEU A 100 0.58 4.43 -11.50
C LEU A 100 -0.48 4.13 -12.58
N ALA A 101 -0.10 3.96 -13.85
CA ALA A 101 -1.01 3.72 -14.98
C ALA A 101 -0.86 2.29 -15.47
#